data_AF-A0A2T0M879-F1
#
_entry.id   AF-A0A2T0M879-F1
#
_cell.length_a   1.000
_cell.length_b   1.000
_cell.length_c   1.000
_cell.angle_alpha   90.00
_cell.angle_beta   90.00
_cell.angle_gamma   90.00
#
_symmetry.space_group_name_H-M   'P 1'
#
loop_
_entity.id
_entity.type
_entity.pdbx_description
1 polymer ?
#
loop_
_entity_poly.entity_id
_entity_poly.type
_entity_poly.pdbx_seq_one_letter_code
_entity_poly.pdbx_strand_id
1 'polypeptide(L)'
;MLLIYSHKITNRLTYVTKQIFEGILGVDTTLTTRVEDFIKHAGPKITYTKQALQNEFFMRSNDLLFEQGINDLDIRVSDWEGVPCFFATDEKSAIPYDIFSASFFLLSRYEEYLPHVKDSVGRYPAKESLAFRNKFLEIPVVDLWAYKLFRLLKVRFPDIQSKKRKYNFTSIVNVTASHCYAHRGLVRSLGGYLLDFGKLRFRRMVKRTTVLLGLSKDPYDNFEKLVQIHKRFKAKSMFFFQFAEYSAHDKNISPNNNKFRYLIKSIADYSVVSLSTSFLSSTDKTVLIEEKKGLGGLIHRPIKYARLRYNRVNVPNTYRTLIESEFTDDFSMGYTHQIGFRAGTCTPFHFYDISLESKQPLKVHPFAIHDYALLDCKKPNEVFDKLDTIFRNTKEVKGSFVVIFSNELLGSKHRIPWILLYENLLKRYHV
;
A
#
# COMPACT_ATOMS: atom_id res chain seq x y z
N MET A 1 26.68 -6.93 13.50
CA MET A 1 25.33 -7.12 14.07
C MET A 1 25.14 -6.11 15.17
N LEU A 2 24.01 -5.39 15.18
CA LEU A 2 23.68 -4.39 16.19
C LEU A 2 22.96 -5.05 17.37
N LEU A 3 23.47 -4.88 18.58
CA LEU A 3 22.85 -5.41 19.80
C LEU A 3 21.94 -4.36 20.45
N ILE A 4 20.68 -4.70 20.72
CA ILE A 4 19.72 -3.82 21.39
C ILE A 4 19.38 -4.43 22.74
N TYR A 5 19.74 -3.74 23.82
CA TYR A 5 19.33 -4.11 25.17
C TYR A 5 17.99 -3.47 25.52
N SER A 6 17.09 -4.25 26.13
CA SER A 6 15.85 -3.78 26.71
C SER A 6 15.54 -4.58 27.98
N HIS A 7 14.91 -3.97 28.96
CA HIS A 7 14.46 -4.63 30.18
C HIS A 7 13.46 -5.78 29.92
N LYS A 8 12.75 -5.75 28.79
CA LYS A 8 11.81 -6.78 28.35
C LYS A 8 11.86 -6.91 26.82
N ILE A 9 11.77 -8.13 26.30
CA ILE A 9 11.59 -8.38 24.87
C ILE A 9 10.13 -8.77 24.63
N THR A 10 9.45 -8.03 23.76
CA THR A 10 8.06 -8.28 23.37
C THR A 10 7.96 -8.51 21.86
N ASN A 11 6.81 -9.03 21.42
CA ASN A 11 6.53 -9.21 20.01
C ASN A 11 6.48 -7.87 19.26
N ARG A 12 5.93 -6.80 19.88
CA ARG A 12 5.93 -5.44 19.33
C ARG A 12 7.34 -4.90 19.11
N LEU A 13 8.19 -4.97 20.14
CA LEU A 13 9.58 -4.51 20.08
C LEU A 13 10.38 -5.30 19.04
N THR A 14 10.24 -6.62 19.04
CA THR A 14 10.91 -7.50 18.06
C THR A 14 10.48 -7.20 16.64
N TYR A 15 9.18 -6.97 16.43
CA TYR A 15 8.62 -6.66 15.12
C TYR A 15 9.17 -5.33 14.58
N VAL A 16 9.07 -4.25 15.36
CA VAL A 16 9.41 -2.91 14.87
C VAL A 16 10.91 -2.71 14.70
N THR A 17 11.74 -3.28 15.58
CA THR A 17 13.20 -3.22 15.44
C THR A 17 13.65 -3.97 14.20
N LYS A 18 13.08 -5.15 13.91
CA LYS A 18 13.33 -5.85 12.64
C LYS A 18 12.88 -5.05 11.43
N GLN A 19 11.71 -4.40 11.47
CA GLN A 19 11.28 -3.59 10.34
C GLN A 19 12.21 -2.40 10.09
N ILE A 20 12.60 -1.66 11.13
CA ILE A 20 13.48 -0.50 11.02
C ILE A 20 14.88 -0.91 10.58
N PHE A 21 15.52 -1.83 11.30
CA PHE A 21 16.91 -2.16 11.04
C PHE A 21 17.09 -3.13 9.88
N GLU A 22 16.39 -4.25 9.86
CA GLU A 22 16.57 -5.25 8.80
C GLU A 22 15.79 -4.87 7.53
N GLY A 23 14.54 -4.43 7.68
CA GLY A 23 13.66 -4.07 6.57
C GLY A 23 14.03 -2.77 5.86
N ILE A 24 14.27 -1.69 6.63
CA ILE A 24 14.53 -0.36 6.07
C ILE A 24 16.04 -0.11 5.91
N LEU A 25 16.83 -0.37 6.96
CA LEU A 25 18.26 0.00 6.98
C LEU A 25 19.20 -1.11 6.49
N GLY A 26 18.75 -2.36 6.38
CA GLY A 26 19.61 -3.49 6.02
C GLY A 26 20.71 -3.79 7.04
N VAL A 27 20.48 -3.51 8.33
CA VAL A 27 21.37 -3.79 9.46
C VAL A 27 20.82 -4.99 10.23
N ASP A 28 21.64 -6.04 10.38
CA ASP A 28 21.24 -7.22 11.13
C ASP A 28 21.25 -6.92 12.65
N THR A 29 20.19 -7.32 13.35
CA THR A 29 19.97 -6.97 14.77
C THR A 29 19.78 -8.17 15.69
N THR A 30 20.05 -7.98 16.97
CA THR A 30 19.70 -8.94 18.02
C THR A 30 19.25 -8.20 19.27
N LEU A 31 18.26 -8.74 19.95
CA LEU A 31 17.74 -8.20 21.21
C LEU A 31 18.28 -9.02 22.39
N THR A 32 18.58 -8.37 23.51
CA THR A 32 18.92 -9.03 24.77
C THR A 32 18.27 -8.35 25.97
N THR A 33 17.93 -9.14 26.99
CA THR A 33 17.52 -8.67 28.32
C THR A 33 18.65 -8.74 29.35
N ARG A 34 19.81 -9.29 28.97
CA ARG A 34 20.94 -9.49 29.87
C ARG A 34 21.91 -8.33 29.76
N VAL A 35 22.07 -7.59 30.86
CA VAL A 35 23.03 -6.49 30.97
C VAL A 35 24.46 -6.97 30.73
N GLU A 36 24.80 -8.18 31.20
CA GLU A 36 26.12 -8.79 30.99
C GLU A 36 26.48 -8.93 29.51
N ASP A 37 25.53 -9.40 28.68
CA ASP A 37 25.74 -9.56 27.24
C ASP A 37 25.95 -8.19 26.58
N PHE A 38 25.20 -7.18 27.03
CA PHE A 38 25.34 -5.80 26.55
C PHE A 38 26.72 -5.20 26.91
N ILE A 39 27.19 -5.41 28.14
CA ILE A 39 28.51 -4.93 28.57
C ILE A 39 29.62 -5.60 27.77
N LYS A 40 29.57 -6.94 27.62
CA LYS A 40 30.56 -7.74 26.89
C LYS A 40 30.57 -7.48 25.38
N HIS A 41 29.49 -6.95 24.81
CA HIS A 41 29.42 -6.67 23.38
C HIS A 41 30.30 -5.47 23.00
N ALA A 42 31.32 -5.72 22.17
CA ALA A 42 32.25 -4.70 21.67
C ALA A 42 31.74 -3.96 20.41
N GLY A 43 30.75 -4.53 19.71
CA GLY A 43 30.18 -3.95 18.49
C GLY A 43 29.16 -2.83 18.73
N PRO A 44 28.50 -2.36 17.66
CA PRO A 44 27.42 -1.38 17.76
C PRO A 44 26.32 -1.88 18.71
N LYS A 45 25.95 -1.03 19.69
CA LYS A 45 24.94 -1.37 20.68
C LYS A 45 24.09 -0.19 21.13
N ILE A 46 22.82 -0.47 21.40
CA ILE A 46 21.81 0.52 21.82
C ILE A 46 21.14 0.02 23.11
N THR A 47 20.90 0.94 24.05
CA THR A 47 19.98 0.69 25.16
C THR A 47 18.61 1.28 24.81
N TYR A 48 17.56 0.48 24.96
CA TYR A 48 16.17 0.90 24.78
C TYR A 48 15.35 0.62 26.04
N THR A 49 15.31 1.58 26.95
CA THR A 49 14.74 1.45 28.31
C THR A 49 14.26 2.81 28.85
N LYS A 50 13.77 2.87 30.08
CA LYS A 50 13.39 4.13 30.75
C LYS A 50 14.57 4.98 31.23
N GLN A 51 15.73 4.37 31.44
CA GLN A 51 16.93 5.05 31.96
C GLN A 51 18.18 4.46 31.28
N ALA A 52 19.16 5.32 30.98
CA ALA A 52 20.45 4.89 30.47
C ALA A 52 21.17 3.99 31.48
N LEU A 53 21.92 3.00 30.98
CA LEU A 53 22.76 2.18 31.84
C LEU A 53 24.05 2.93 32.18
N GLN A 54 24.70 3.52 31.16
CA GLN A 54 25.99 4.20 31.24
C GLN A 54 26.09 5.29 30.13
N ASN A 55 27.22 5.36 29.41
CA ASN A 55 27.48 6.30 28.31
C ASN A 55 27.39 5.63 26.92
N GLU A 56 26.32 4.86 26.71
CA GLU A 56 26.00 4.21 25.43
C GLU A 56 25.12 5.07 24.50
N PHE A 57 24.78 4.53 23.33
CA PHE A 57 23.69 5.09 22.53
C PHE A 57 22.35 4.74 23.20
N PHE A 58 21.86 5.62 24.07
CA PHE A 58 20.63 5.44 24.82
C PHE A 58 19.42 6.00 24.08
N MET A 59 18.35 5.22 23.99
CA MET A 59 17.06 5.63 23.47
C MET A 59 16.00 5.37 24.54
N ARG A 60 15.32 6.43 24.98
CA ARG A 60 14.26 6.30 25.98
C ARG A 60 13.03 5.62 25.39
N SER A 61 12.50 4.64 26.10
CA SER A 61 11.35 3.85 25.65
C SER A 61 10.00 4.35 26.17
N ASN A 62 9.00 4.38 25.31
CA ASN A 62 7.58 4.51 25.63
C ASN A 62 7.00 3.13 26.01
N ASP A 63 5.91 3.12 26.78
CA ASP A 63 5.30 1.88 27.29
C ASP A 63 4.54 1.09 26.22
N LEU A 64 4.18 1.72 25.11
CA LEU A 64 3.42 1.11 24.01
C LEU A 64 3.97 -0.24 23.54
N LEU A 65 5.30 -0.41 23.47
CA LEU A 65 5.90 -1.66 23.02
C LEU A 65 5.91 -2.76 24.09
N PHE A 66 5.64 -2.43 25.34
CA PHE A 66 5.67 -3.36 26.48
C PHE A 66 4.28 -3.75 27.00
N GLU A 67 3.27 -2.99 26.58
CA GLU A 67 1.85 -3.24 26.80
C GLU A 67 1.29 -4.36 25.88
N GLN A 68 0.13 -4.87 26.26
CA GLN A 68 -0.69 -5.78 25.46
C GLN A 68 -2.06 -5.16 25.22
N GLY A 69 -2.68 -5.47 24.08
CA GLY A 69 -4.01 -4.96 23.75
C GLY A 69 -4.01 -3.52 23.25
N ILE A 70 -5.19 -2.92 23.16
CA ILE A 70 -5.40 -1.61 22.55
C ILE A 70 -5.88 -0.66 23.62
N ASN A 71 -5.14 0.42 23.82
CA ASN A 71 -5.40 1.48 24.78
C ASN A 71 -5.54 2.79 24.00
N ASP A 72 -6.32 3.73 24.52
CA ASP A 72 -6.35 5.07 23.96
C ASP A 72 -5.05 5.81 24.30
N LEU A 73 -4.53 6.58 23.36
CA LEU A 73 -3.22 7.24 23.47
C LEU A 73 -3.37 8.73 23.14
N ASP A 74 -2.98 9.61 24.08
CA ASP A 74 -2.83 11.04 23.78
C ASP A 74 -1.52 11.27 23.03
N ILE A 75 -1.61 11.48 21.72
CA ILE A 75 -0.46 11.67 20.83
C ILE A 75 -0.31 13.13 20.46
N ARG A 76 0.80 13.73 20.92
CA ARG A 76 1.22 15.08 20.52
C ARG A 76 2.32 14.99 19.47
N VAL A 77 2.07 15.59 18.31
CA VAL A 77 3.04 15.64 17.21
C VAL A 77 3.99 16.82 17.44
N SER A 78 5.27 16.53 17.29
CA SER A 78 6.41 17.46 17.34
C SER A 78 7.18 17.41 16.02
N ASP A 79 8.24 18.19 15.91
CA ASP A 79 9.13 18.21 14.73
C ASP A 79 10.54 17.76 15.13
N TRP A 80 11.13 16.86 14.33
CA TRP A 80 12.53 16.50 14.44
C TRP A 80 13.25 16.79 13.13
N GLU A 81 13.92 17.96 13.10
CA GLU A 81 14.67 18.44 11.93
C GLU A 81 13.83 18.43 10.64
N GLY A 82 12.63 19.01 10.70
CA GLY A 82 11.69 19.13 9.58
C GLY A 82 10.87 17.86 9.30
N VAL A 83 11.02 16.80 10.11
CA VAL A 83 10.23 15.58 9.99
C VAL A 83 9.30 15.44 11.20
N PRO A 84 7.98 15.40 11.01
CA PRO A 84 7.03 15.21 12.10
C PRO A 84 7.32 13.92 12.87
N CYS A 85 7.24 13.99 14.20
CA CYS A 85 7.48 12.87 15.12
C CYS A 85 6.54 12.93 16.33
N PHE A 86 6.45 11.87 17.12
CA PHE A 86 5.62 11.83 18.33
C PHE A 86 6.14 10.79 19.31
N PHE A 87 5.57 10.76 20.53
CA PHE A 87 6.15 10.11 21.72
C PHE A 87 7.46 10.74 22.14
N ALA A 88 7.43 12.06 22.40
CA ALA A 88 8.58 12.82 22.86
C ALA A 88 9.24 12.20 24.09
N THR A 89 10.57 12.30 24.15
CA THR A 89 11.41 11.80 25.23
C THR A 89 12.15 12.95 25.90
N ASP A 90 12.95 12.65 26.94
CA ASP A 90 13.77 13.65 27.62
C ASP A 90 15.13 13.86 26.92
N GLU A 91 15.83 14.93 27.31
CA GLU A 91 17.13 15.33 26.75
C GLU A 91 18.25 14.29 26.95
N LYS A 92 18.05 13.30 27.83
CA LYS A 92 19.03 12.23 28.06
C LYS A 92 19.03 11.22 26.92
N SER A 93 17.92 11.09 26.19
CA SER A 93 17.79 10.21 25.04
C SER A 93 18.57 10.76 23.83
N ALA A 94 19.28 9.90 23.11
CA ALA A 94 20.03 10.27 21.90
C ALA A 94 19.13 10.78 20.75
N ILE A 95 17.81 10.55 20.86
CA ILE A 95 16.77 11.00 19.92
C ILE A 95 15.65 11.63 20.75
N PRO A 96 15.04 12.74 20.30
CA PRO A 96 14.04 13.50 21.07
C PRO A 96 12.65 12.84 21.15
N TYR A 97 12.48 11.64 20.58
CA TYR A 97 11.25 10.87 20.67
C TYR A 97 11.54 9.37 20.53
N ASP A 98 10.56 8.56 20.88
CA ASP A 98 10.61 7.12 20.73
C ASP A 98 10.22 6.69 19.30
N ILE A 99 11.23 6.58 18.45
CA ILE A 99 11.10 6.09 17.06
C ILE A 99 10.48 4.69 16.97
N PHE A 100 10.74 3.78 17.91
CA PHE A 100 10.23 2.41 17.83
C PHE A 100 8.73 2.39 18.11
N SER A 101 8.28 3.08 19.15
CA SER A 101 6.84 3.20 19.43
C SER A 101 6.10 3.98 18.35
N ALA A 102 6.67 5.08 17.86
CA ALA A 102 6.04 5.88 16.81
C ALA A 102 5.91 5.09 15.50
N SER A 103 6.94 4.33 15.13
CA SER A 103 6.90 3.47 13.94
C SER A 103 5.90 2.33 14.11
N PHE A 104 5.87 1.67 15.28
CA PHE A 104 4.93 0.59 15.54
C PHE A 104 3.48 1.08 15.44
N PHE A 105 3.17 2.25 15.99
CA PHE A 105 1.83 2.85 15.93
C PHE A 105 1.35 3.01 14.47
N LEU A 106 2.20 3.55 13.59
CA LEU A 106 1.84 3.75 12.17
C LEU A 106 1.81 2.45 11.37
N LEU A 107 2.77 1.54 11.57
CA LEU A 107 2.89 0.29 10.81
C LEU A 107 1.77 -0.69 11.17
N SER A 108 1.41 -0.80 12.46
CA SER A 108 0.31 -1.65 12.92
C SER A 108 -1.07 -1.08 12.60
N ARG A 109 -1.14 0.18 12.12
CA ARG A 109 -2.39 0.94 11.98
C ARG A 109 -3.17 1.00 13.29
N TYR A 110 -2.46 1.25 14.39
CA TYR A 110 -3.00 1.22 15.75
C TYR A 110 -4.29 2.04 15.91
N GLU A 111 -4.33 3.24 15.32
CA GLU A 111 -5.50 4.13 15.33
C GLU A 111 -6.77 3.52 14.72
N GLU A 112 -6.64 2.52 13.83
CA GLU A 112 -7.77 1.85 13.19
C GLU A 112 -8.37 0.73 14.06
N TYR A 113 -7.70 0.33 15.14
CA TYR A 113 -8.24 -0.59 16.14
C TYR A 113 -9.12 0.10 17.17
N LEU A 114 -8.95 1.41 17.34
CA LEU A 114 -9.77 2.22 18.24
C LEU A 114 -11.16 2.48 17.62
N PRO A 115 -12.19 2.74 18.44
CA PRO A 115 -13.51 3.14 17.94
C PRO A 115 -13.42 4.35 17.01
N HIS A 116 -13.95 4.23 15.80
CA HIS A 116 -13.93 5.29 14.80
C HIS A 116 -15.14 5.22 13.86
N VAL A 117 -15.49 6.34 13.26
CA VAL A 117 -16.54 6.42 12.24
C VAL A 117 -15.96 6.02 10.90
N LYS A 118 -16.53 4.98 10.29
CA LYS A 118 -16.14 4.51 8.96
C LYS A 118 -16.80 5.36 7.87
N ASP A 119 -16.16 5.43 6.71
CA ASP A 119 -16.78 6.08 5.55
C ASP A 119 -17.93 5.24 4.94
N SER A 120 -18.54 5.76 3.87
CA SER A 120 -19.70 5.15 3.20
C SER A 120 -19.46 3.75 2.63
N VAL A 121 -18.20 3.32 2.51
CA VAL A 121 -17.83 1.97 2.03
C VAL A 121 -17.10 1.17 3.11
N GLY A 122 -17.14 1.62 4.36
CA GLY A 122 -16.64 0.89 5.52
C GLY A 122 -15.13 0.98 5.72
N ARG A 123 -14.47 2.05 5.25
CA ARG A 123 -13.03 2.29 5.43
C ARG A 123 -12.75 3.24 6.58
N TYR A 124 -11.53 3.17 7.10
CA TYR A 124 -10.98 4.22 7.95
C TYR A 124 -10.71 5.49 7.10
N PRO A 125 -11.37 6.63 7.38
CA PRO A 125 -11.21 7.84 6.57
C PRO A 125 -9.82 8.47 6.76
N ALA A 126 -9.22 8.97 5.68
CA ALA A 126 -7.93 9.66 5.75
C ALA A 126 -7.96 10.84 6.74
N LYS A 127 -9.06 11.60 6.77
CA LYS A 127 -9.24 12.78 7.62
C LYS A 127 -9.17 12.50 9.12
N GLU A 128 -9.49 11.26 9.52
CA GLU A 128 -9.42 10.84 10.92
C GLU A 128 -7.97 10.50 11.34
N SER A 129 -7.10 10.20 10.38
CA SER A 129 -5.73 9.78 10.69
C SER A 129 -4.90 10.88 11.32
N LEU A 130 -4.03 10.49 12.25
CA LEU A 130 -3.01 11.36 12.84
C LEU A 130 -2.20 12.09 11.75
N ALA A 131 -1.86 11.37 10.68
CA ALA A 131 -1.07 11.87 9.56
C ALA A 131 -1.77 12.95 8.74
N PHE A 132 -3.08 12.84 8.51
CA PHE A 132 -3.83 13.86 7.79
C PHE A 132 -3.98 15.12 8.65
N ARG A 133 -4.38 14.95 9.92
CA ARG A 133 -4.61 16.06 10.86
C ARG A 133 -3.36 16.90 11.07
N ASN A 134 -2.19 16.28 11.02
CA ASN A 134 -0.88 16.93 11.17
C ASN A 134 -0.12 17.09 9.84
N LYS A 135 -0.80 16.97 8.69
CA LYS A 135 -0.29 17.30 7.34
C LYS A 135 1.00 16.56 6.92
N PHE A 136 1.20 15.32 7.35
CA PHE A 136 2.39 14.53 7.01
C PHE A 136 2.10 13.27 6.17
N LEU A 137 0.88 13.14 5.63
CA LEU A 137 0.49 12.01 4.78
C LEU A 137 1.45 11.76 3.61
N GLU A 138 1.98 12.82 3.00
CA GLU A 138 2.83 12.73 1.81
C GLU A 138 4.30 12.39 2.13
N ILE A 139 4.61 12.20 3.41
CA ILE A 139 5.96 11.97 3.92
C ILE A 139 6.07 10.52 4.43
N PRO A 140 7.04 9.71 3.96
CA PRO A 140 7.29 8.37 4.47
C PRO A 140 8.08 8.48 5.79
N VAL A 141 7.44 9.05 6.82
CA VAL A 141 8.07 9.41 8.09
C VAL A 141 8.81 8.25 8.75
N VAL A 142 8.28 7.02 8.70
CA VAL A 142 8.92 5.83 9.29
C VAL A 142 10.27 5.55 8.62
N ASP A 143 10.33 5.66 7.29
CA ASP A 143 11.57 5.47 6.53
C ASP A 143 12.57 6.59 6.85
N LEU A 144 12.13 7.85 6.87
CA LEU A 144 12.99 8.99 7.19
C LEU A 144 13.55 8.92 8.61
N TRP A 145 12.71 8.55 9.59
CA TRP A 145 13.14 8.34 10.96
C TRP A 145 14.23 7.27 11.04
N ALA A 146 14.06 6.15 10.34
CA ALA A 146 15.07 5.09 10.30
C ALA A 146 16.41 5.60 9.76
N TYR A 147 16.41 6.35 8.66
CA TYR A 147 17.66 6.91 8.11
C TYR A 147 18.30 7.97 9.00
N LYS A 148 17.51 8.83 9.66
CA LYS A 148 18.03 9.79 10.64
C LYS A 148 18.64 9.07 11.86
N LEU A 149 18.00 8.02 12.37
CA LEU A 149 18.55 7.14 13.39
C LEU A 149 19.89 6.53 12.92
N PHE A 150 19.93 5.99 11.71
CA PHE A 150 21.15 5.39 11.18
C PHE A 150 22.31 6.39 11.06
N ARG A 151 22.02 7.64 10.70
CA ARG A 151 23.02 8.73 10.67
C ARG A 151 23.62 8.96 12.05
N LEU A 152 22.80 9.02 13.11
CA LEU A 152 23.29 9.17 14.48
C LEU A 152 24.09 7.94 14.95
N LEU A 153 23.65 6.74 14.61
CA LEU A 153 24.38 5.51 14.90
C LEU A 153 25.72 5.46 14.18
N LYS A 154 25.82 5.98 12.95
CA LYS A 154 27.08 6.08 12.20
C LYS A 154 28.08 7.02 12.85
N VAL A 155 27.63 8.08 13.53
CA VAL A 155 28.52 8.96 14.30
C VAL A 155 29.10 8.20 15.50
N ARG A 156 28.29 7.42 16.21
CA ARG A 156 28.74 6.66 17.40
C ARG A 156 29.51 5.39 17.03
N PHE A 157 29.15 4.76 15.93
CA PHE A 157 29.68 3.48 15.44
C PHE A 157 30.03 3.59 13.94
N PRO A 158 31.17 4.21 13.59
CA PRO A 158 31.55 4.45 12.19
C PRO A 158 31.54 3.19 11.30
N ASP A 159 31.93 2.05 11.87
CA ASP A 159 32.07 0.78 11.16
C ASP A 159 30.76 -0.02 10.99
N ILE A 160 29.62 0.49 11.47
CA ILE A 160 28.33 -0.22 11.34
C ILE A 160 27.98 -0.49 9.87
N GLN A 161 27.82 -1.75 9.50
CA GLN A 161 27.55 -2.15 8.12
C GLN A 161 26.04 -2.15 7.83
N SER A 162 25.67 -1.74 6.61
CA SER A 162 24.28 -1.71 6.14
C SER A 162 24.22 -2.22 4.69
N LYS A 163 23.27 -3.14 4.44
CA LYS A 163 22.94 -3.61 3.09
C LYS A 163 22.18 -2.51 2.36
N LYS A 164 22.83 -1.89 1.36
CA LYS A 164 22.23 -0.79 0.59
C LYS A 164 20.99 -1.28 -0.18
N ARG A 165 19.84 -0.68 0.10
CA ARG A 165 18.63 -0.83 -0.70
C ARG A 165 18.70 0.01 -1.97
N LYS A 166 17.91 -0.38 -2.97
CA LYS A 166 17.70 0.37 -4.20
C LYS A 166 16.24 0.76 -4.28
N TYR A 167 16.01 1.97 -4.79
CA TYR A 167 14.70 2.41 -5.23
C TYR A 167 14.08 1.36 -6.17
N ASN A 168 12.78 1.14 -6.02
CA ASN A 168 12.04 0.33 -6.97
C ASN A 168 10.73 1.01 -7.33
N PHE A 169 10.28 0.78 -8.56
CA PHE A 169 9.04 1.28 -9.07
C PHE A 169 8.12 0.11 -9.43
N THR A 170 6.85 0.18 -9.00
CA THR A 170 5.84 -0.82 -9.36
C THR A 170 4.58 -0.11 -9.86
N SER A 171 4.22 -0.37 -11.11
CA SER A 171 2.95 0.10 -11.66
C SER A 171 1.88 -0.98 -11.53
N ILE A 172 0.73 -0.59 -11.01
CA ILE A 172 -0.43 -1.47 -10.88
C ILE A 172 -1.58 -0.93 -11.72
N VAL A 173 -2.14 -1.77 -12.59
CA VAL A 173 -3.39 -1.52 -13.29
C VAL A 173 -4.49 -2.33 -12.61
N ASN A 174 -5.43 -1.63 -11.99
CA ASN A 174 -6.59 -2.21 -11.34
C ASN A 174 -7.75 -2.33 -12.34
N VAL A 175 -8.17 -3.56 -12.64
CA VAL A 175 -9.17 -3.86 -13.67
C VAL A 175 -10.47 -4.27 -13.01
N THR A 176 -11.26 -3.27 -12.64
CA THR A 176 -12.56 -3.48 -11.98
C THR A 176 -13.71 -3.53 -12.99
N ALA A 177 -13.48 -2.99 -14.18
CA ALA A 177 -14.25 -3.25 -15.38
C ALA A 177 -13.30 -3.33 -16.59
N SER A 178 -13.28 -4.47 -17.30
CA SER A 178 -12.45 -4.60 -18.50
C SER A 178 -13.08 -3.90 -19.71
N HIS A 179 -14.41 -3.84 -19.80
CA HIS A 179 -15.14 -3.20 -20.91
C HIS A 179 -16.30 -2.36 -20.39
N CYS A 180 -16.54 -1.21 -21.04
CA CYS A 180 -17.65 -0.32 -20.72
C CYS A 180 -18.98 -0.81 -21.30
N TYR A 181 -18.95 -1.35 -22.53
CA TYR A 181 -20.13 -1.79 -23.29
C TYR A 181 -20.00 -3.24 -23.76
N ALA A 182 -18.86 -3.60 -24.36
CA ALA A 182 -18.68 -4.91 -24.96
C ALA A 182 -18.78 -6.04 -23.92
N HIS A 183 -19.26 -7.22 -24.36
CA HIS A 183 -19.31 -8.47 -23.59
C HIS A 183 -20.12 -8.45 -22.28
N ARG A 184 -20.92 -7.40 -22.02
CA ARG A 184 -21.76 -7.29 -20.80
C ARG A 184 -23.07 -8.09 -20.86
N GLY A 185 -23.39 -8.73 -21.99
CA GLY A 185 -24.65 -9.46 -22.20
C GLY A 185 -25.82 -8.57 -22.65
N LEU A 186 -26.86 -9.17 -23.21
CA LEU A 186 -27.98 -8.46 -23.85
C LEU A 186 -28.82 -7.65 -22.84
N VAL A 187 -29.22 -8.28 -21.73
CA VAL A 187 -30.05 -7.63 -20.68
C VAL A 187 -29.38 -6.37 -20.13
N ARG A 188 -28.08 -6.44 -19.80
CA ARG A 188 -27.31 -5.30 -19.30
C ARG A 188 -27.12 -4.21 -20.38
N SER A 189 -27.05 -4.61 -21.64
CA SER A 189 -26.96 -3.67 -22.76
C SER A 189 -28.26 -2.89 -22.94
N LEU A 190 -29.40 -3.58 -22.91
CA LEU A 190 -30.75 -3.00 -22.95
C LEU A 190 -31.02 -2.08 -21.76
N GLY A 191 -30.77 -2.55 -20.53
CA GLY A 191 -30.91 -1.70 -19.34
C GLY A 191 -30.01 -0.47 -19.39
N GLY A 192 -28.83 -0.60 -20.00
CA GLY A 192 -27.94 0.53 -20.25
C GLY A 192 -28.49 1.54 -21.26
N TYR A 193 -29.18 1.10 -22.32
CA TYR A 193 -29.88 2.00 -23.23
C TYR A 193 -31.03 2.73 -22.53
N LEU A 194 -31.84 2.03 -21.72
CA LEU A 194 -32.94 2.64 -20.95
C LEU A 194 -32.42 3.72 -19.98
N LEU A 195 -31.34 3.43 -19.25
CA LEU A 195 -30.71 4.38 -18.35
C LEU A 195 -30.12 5.59 -19.08
N ASP A 196 -29.48 5.36 -20.23
CA ASP A 196 -28.89 6.44 -21.01
C ASP A 196 -29.97 7.31 -21.68
N PHE A 197 -31.08 6.72 -22.13
CA PHE A 197 -32.25 7.41 -22.65
C PHE A 197 -32.93 8.26 -21.56
N GLY A 198 -33.23 7.67 -20.40
CA GLY A 198 -33.86 8.38 -19.27
C GLY A 198 -33.01 9.52 -18.71
N LYS A 199 -31.68 9.49 -18.92
CA LYS A 199 -30.75 10.57 -18.55
C LYS A 199 -30.37 11.49 -19.72
N LEU A 200 -31.03 11.36 -20.87
CA LEU A 200 -30.77 12.14 -22.10
C LEU A 200 -29.30 12.09 -22.57
N ARG A 201 -28.62 10.95 -22.37
CA ARG A 201 -27.20 10.73 -22.70
C ARG A 201 -27.05 10.13 -24.10
N PHE A 202 -27.63 10.76 -25.12
CA PHE A 202 -27.66 10.24 -26.50
C PHE A 202 -26.27 9.92 -27.08
N ARG A 203 -25.26 10.75 -26.79
CA ARG A 203 -23.86 10.48 -27.20
C ARG A 203 -23.35 9.12 -26.71
N ARG A 204 -23.77 8.71 -25.51
CA ARG A 204 -23.39 7.43 -24.92
C ARG A 204 -24.12 6.27 -25.57
N MET A 205 -25.38 6.46 -25.97
CA MET A 205 -26.14 5.49 -26.74
C MET A 205 -25.48 5.24 -28.09
N VAL A 206 -25.16 6.29 -28.85
CA VAL A 206 -24.45 6.16 -30.14
C VAL A 206 -23.13 5.42 -29.95
N LYS A 207 -22.32 5.81 -28.95
CA LYS A 207 -21.04 5.14 -28.66
C LYS A 207 -21.22 3.67 -28.28
N ARG A 208 -22.27 3.33 -27.53
CA ARG A 208 -22.62 1.95 -27.19
C ARG A 208 -22.95 1.17 -28.47
N THR A 209 -23.79 1.71 -29.35
CA THR A 209 -24.16 1.09 -30.62
C THR A 209 -22.94 0.85 -31.50
N THR A 210 -22.07 1.84 -31.68
CA THR A 210 -20.86 1.68 -32.51
C THR A 210 -19.88 0.66 -31.93
N VAL A 211 -19.77 0.54 -30.61
CA VAL A 211 -18.94 -0.51 -29.98
C VAL A 211 -19.56 -1.89 -30.16
N LEU A 212 -20.87 -2.04 -29.96
CA LEU A 212 -21.55 -3.32 -30.10
C LEU A 212 -21.57 -3.83 -31.54
N LEU A 213 -21.61 -2.93 -32.53
CA LEU A 213 -21.49 -3.26 -33.95
C LEU A 213 -20.04 -3.49 -34.42
N GLY A 214 -19.04 -3.35 -33.54
CA GLY A 214 -17.63 -3.50 -33.88
C GLY A 214 -17.03 -2.32 -34.68
N LEU A 215 -17.80 -1.26 -34.92
CA LEU A 215 -17.37 -0.06 -35.65
C LEU A 215 -16.40 0.83 -34.85
N SER A 216 -16.28 0.62 -33.54
CA SER A 216 -15.36 1.37 -32.69
C SER A 216 -14.86 0.56 -31.51
N LYS A 217 -13.63 0.81 -31.06
CA LYS A 217 -13.07 0.16 -29.85
C LYS A 217 -13.84 0.57 -28.58
N ASP A 218 -13.99 -0.39 -27.66
CA ASP A 218 -14.53 -0.13 -26.32
C ASP A 218 -13.57 0.82 -25.57
N PRO A 219 -14.07 1.86 -24.89
CA PRO A 219 -13.21 2.79 -24.17
C PRO A 219 -12.28 2.11 -23.16
N TYR A 220 -12.73 1.05 -22.48
CA TYR A 220 -11.93 0.41 -21.43
C TYR A 220 -11.01 -0.68 -21.97
N ASP A 221 -11.11 -1.02 -23.26
CA ASP A 221 -10.22 -1.96 -23.93
C ASP A 221 -8.94 -1.27 -24.40
N ASN A 222 -8.06 -0.98 -23.44
CA ASN A 222 -6.75 -0.34 -23.67
C ASN A 222 -5.57 -1.29 -23.39
N PHE A 223 -5.85 -2.57 -23.13
CA PHE A 223 -4.89 -3.56 -22.63
C PHE A 223 -3.68 -3.77 -23.55
N GLU A 224 -3.91 -3.90 -24.86
CA GLU A 224 -2.83 -4.04 -25.83
C GLU A 224 -1.85 -2.86 -25.77
N LYS A 225 -2.39 -1.63 -25.69
CA LYS A 225 -1.57 -0.41 -25.58
C LYS A 225 -0.80 -0.39 -24.26
N LEU A 226 -1.40 -0.81 -23.16
CA LEU A 226 -0.72 -0.91 -21.86
C LEU A 226 0.44 -1.92 -21.93
N VAL A 227 0.21 -3.11 -22.50
CA VAL A 227 1.26 -4.12 -22.68
C VAL A 227 2.40 -3.59 -23.56
N GLN A 228 2.11 -2.90 -24.65
CA GLN A 228 3.13 -2.28 -25.50
C GLN A 228 3.95 -1.23 -24.74
N ILE A 229 3.28 -0.37 -23.96
CA ILE A 229 3.95 0.62 -23.10
C ILE A 229 4.86 -0.08 -22.07
N HIS A 230 4.37 -1.11 -21.38
CA HIS A 230 5.14 -1.86 -20.37
C HIS A 230 6.36 -2.54 -20.98
N LYS A 231 6.20 -3.18 -22.15
CA LYS A 231 7.29 -3.82 -22.90
C LYS A 231 8.37 -2.80 -23.28
N ARG A 232 7.98 -1.65 -23.82
CA ARG A 232 8.92 -0.61 -24.26
C ARG A 232 9.79 -0.09 -23.11
N PHE A 233 9.20 0.11 -21.93
CA PHE A 233 9.94 0.61 -20.76
C PHE A 233 10.54 -0.51 -19.90
N LYS A 234 10.27 -1.78 -20.20
CA LYS A 234 10.64 -2.93 -19.34
C LYS A 234 10.16 -2.74 -17.89
N ALA A 235 8.97 -2.13 -17.72
CA ALA A 235 8.42 -1.77 -16.42
C ALA A 235 7.80 -2.99 -15.73
N LYS A 236 8.17 -3.22 -14.47
CA LYS A 236 7.49 -4.21 -13.62
C LYS A 236 6.05 -3.75 -13.40
N SER A 237 5.13 -4.40 -14.11
CA SER A 237 3.72 -4.03 -14.14
C SER A 237 2.85 -5.20 -13.73
N MET A 238 1.79 -4.89 -12.99
CA MET A 238 0.85 -5.88 -12.45
C MET A 238 -0.57 -5.50 -12.83
N PHE A 239 -1.38 -6.49 -13.21
CA PHE A 239 -2.79 -6.33 -13.46
C PHE A 239 -3.60 -7.07 -12.39
N PHE A 240 -4.46 -6.35 -11.70
CA PHE A 240 -5.38 -6.93 -10.73
C PHE A 240 -6.76 -7.01 -11.36
N PHE A 241 -7.19 -8.19 -11.76
CA PHE A 241 -8.48 -8.40 -12.41
C PHE A 241 -9.54 -8.75 -11.39
N GLN A 242 -10.70 -8.09 -11.49
CA GLN A 242 -11.90 -8.53 -10.80
C GLN A 242 -12.50 -9.72 -11.53
N PHE A 243 -12.34 -10.91 -10.95
CA PHE A 243 -12.84 -12.18 -11.48
C PHE A 243 -13.95 -12.71 -10.57
N ALA A 244 -15.07 -11.98 -10.56
CA ALA A 244 -16.19 -12.21 -9.66
C ALA A 244 -17.53 -12.12 -10.41
N GLU A 245 -18.56 -12.73 -9.85
CA GLU A 245 -19.92 -12.62 -10.38
C GLU A 245 -20.48 -11.20 -10.26
N TYR A 246 -21.50 -10.92 -11.08
CA TYR A 246 -22.10 -9.59 -11.14
C TYR A 246 -22.87 -9.25 -9.86
N SER A 247 -22.63 -8.06 -9.30
CA SER A 247 -23.29 -7.56 -8.10
C SER A 247 -23.62 -6.07 -8.20
N ALA A 248 -24.26 -5.51 -7.17
CA ALA A 248 -24.51 -4.06 -7.08
C ALA A 248 -23.21 -3.23 -7.08
N HIS A 249 -22.13 -3.76 -6.51
CA HIS A 249 -20.84 -3.08 -6.37
C HIS A 249 -19.78 -3.54 -7.38
N ASP A 250 -20.02 -4.68 -8.03
CA ASP A 250 -19.08 -5.36 -8.93
C ASP A 250 -19.74 -5.56 -10.30
N LYS A 251 -19.37 -4.66 -11.22
CA LYS A 251 -20.05 -4.52 -12.52
C LYS A 251 -19.19 -4.99 -13.68
N ASN A 252 -18.18 -5.83 -13.43
CA ASN A 252 -17.31 -6.34 -14.47
C ASN A 252 -18.06 -7.31 -15.42
N ILE A 253 -17.35 -7.83 -16.41
CA ILE A 253 -17.83 -8.93 -17.26
C ILE A 253 -17.80 -10.22 -16.45
N SER A 254 -18.80 -11.09 -16.67
CA SER A 254 -18.90 -12.37 -15.97
C SER A 254 -17.65 -13.23 -16.19
N PRO A 255 -17.16 -13.92 -15.16
CA PRO A 255 -16.07 -14.90 -15.24
C PRO A 255 -16.28 -15.98 -16.32
N ASN A 256 -17.54 -16.29 -16.64
CA ASN A 256 -17.90 -17.31 -17.64
C ASN A 256 -17.77 -16.83 -19.09
N ASN A 257 -17.53 -15.54 -19.33
CA ASN A 257 -17.40 -15.00 -20.68
C ASN A 257 -16.06 -15.37 -21.32
N ASN A 258 -16.09 -16.12 -22.43
CA ASN A 258 -14.89 -16.59 -23.13
C ASN A 258 -13.97 -15.46 -23.62
N LYS A 259 -14.51 -14.31 -24.04
CA LYS A 259 -13.69 -13.17 -24.49
C LYS A 259 -12.95 -12.52 -23.32
N PHE A 260 -13.60 -12.41 -22.16
CA PHE A 260 -12.94 -11.91 -20.95
C PHE A 260 -11.88 -12.89 -20.43
N ARG A 261 -12.18 -14.19 -20.44
CA ARG A 261 -11.22 -15.24 -20.10
C ARG A 261 -9.99 -15.22 -21.01
N TYR A 262 -10.20 -15.07 -22.32
CA TYR A 262 -9.12 -14.94 -23.29
C TYR A 262 -8.26 -13.70 -23.05
N LEU A 263 -8.89 -12.54 -22.77
CA LEU A 263 -8.18 -11.32 -22.42
C LEU A 263 -7.26 -11.53 -21.19
N ILE A 264 -7.77 -12.12 -20.11
CA ILE A 264 -6.94 -12.34 -18.92
C ILE A 264 -5.73 -13.23 -19.25
N LYS A 265 -5.94 -14.30 -20.02
CA LYS A 265 -4.86 -15.19 -20.47
C LYS A 265 -3.80 -14.43 -21.27
N SER A 266 -4.22 -13.62 -22.26
CA SER A 266 -3.28 -12.87 -23.10
C SER A 266 -2.46 -11.85 -22.31
N ILE A 267 -3.02 -11.27 -21.24
CA ILE A 267 -2.27 -10.39 -20.33
C ILE A 267 -1.33 -11.17 -19.42
N ALA A 268 -1.72 -12.36 -18.97
CA ALA A 268 -0.89 -13.22 -18.14
C ALA A 268 0.37 -13.75 -18.86
N ASP A 269 0.40 -13.71 -20.20
CA ASP A 269 1.58 -14.04 -21.01
C ASP A 269 2.70 -12.99 -20.88
N TYR A 270 2.35 -11.73 -20.57
CA TYR A 270 3.30 -10.61 -20.56
C TYR A 270 3.45 -9.91 -19.21
N SER A 271 2.55 -10.11 -18.27
CA SER A 271 2.50 -9.37 -17.01
C SER A 271 2.02 -10.23 -15.85
N VAL A 272 2.32 -9.79 -14.63
CA VAL A 272 1.79 -10.44 -13.43
C VAL A 272 0.30 -10.17 -13.35
N VAL A 273 -0.50 -11.23 -13.31
CA VAL A 273 -1.94 -11.17 -13.09
C VAL A 273 -2.27 -11.64 -11.67
N SER A 274 -3.10 -10.89 -10.96
CA SER A 274 -3.61 -11.26 -9.63
C SER A 274 -5.03 -10.77 -9.39
N LEU A 275 -5.57 -11.05 -8.21
CA LEU A 275 -6.98 -10.83 -7.92
C LEU A 275 -7.25 -9.42 -7.38
N SER A 276 -8.03 -8.63 -8.13
CA SER A 276 -8.80 -7.55 -7.51
C SER A 276 -10.05 -8.20 -6.91
N THR A 277 -10.17 -8.20 -5.60
CA THR A 277 -11.32 -8.85 -4.93
C THR A 277 -12.63 -8.17 -5.34
N SER A 278 -13.75 -8.88 -5.22
CA SER A 278 -15.06 -8.24 -5.22
C SER A 278 -15.31 -7.47 -3.92
N PHE A 279 -16.40 -6.71 -3.90
CA PHE A 279 -16.87 -6.09 -2.68
C PHE A 279 -17.30 -7.13 -1.65
N LEU A 280 -17.99 -8.20 -2.09
CA LEU A 280 -18.50 -9.24 -1.21
C LEU A 280 -17.38 -10.05 -0.55
N SER A 281 -16.34 -10.41 -1.32
CA SER A 281 -15.21 -11.20 -0.80
C SER A 281 -14.34 -10.45 0.22
N SER A 282 -14.55 -9.14 0.41
CA SER A 282 -13.93 -8.40 1.53
C SER A 282 -14.46 -8.79 2.90
N THR A 283 -15.64 -9.42 2.96
CA THR A 283 -16.30 -9.87 4.20
C THR A 283 -16.68 -11.35 4.17
N ASP A 284 -16.61 -12.01 3.01
CA ASP A 284 -16.91 -13.43 2.84
C ASP A 284 -15.68 -14.19 2.34
N LYS A 285 -15.13 -15.05 3.21
CA LYS A 285 -13.96 -15.87 2.91
C LYS A 285 -14.23 -16.91 1.82
N THR A 286 -15.41 -17.50 1.79
CA THR A 286 -15.76 -18.54 0.82
C THR A 286 -15.75 -17.97 -0.58
N VAL A 287 -16.38 -16.81 -0.77
CA VAL A 287 -16.38 -16.09 -2.05
C VAL A 287 -14.96 -15.70 -2.45
N LEU A 288 -14.13 -15.23 -1.51
CA LEU A 288 -12.73 -14.91 -1.79
C LEU A 288 -11.92 -16.11 -2.32
N ILE A 289 -12.10 -17.28 -1.68
CA ILE A 289 -11.43 -18.52 -2.08
C ILE A 289 -11.91 -18.95 -3.48
N GLU A 290 -13.20 -18.85 -3.77
CA GLU A 290 -13.77 -19.16 -5.09
C GLU A 290 -13.22 -18.24 -6.19
N GLU A 291 -13.21 -16.93 -5.97
CA GLU A 291 -12.64 -15.93 -6.89
C GLU A 291 -11.16 -16.22 -7.16
N LYS A 292 -10.40 -16.49 -6.08
CA LYS A 292 -8.97 -16.84 -6.16
C LYS A 292 -8.75 -18.12 -6.97
N LYS A 293 -9.49 -19.19 -6.67
CA LYS A 293 -9.40 -20.48 -7.37
C LYS A 293 -9.82 -20.35 -8.83
N GLY A 294 -10.89 -19.62 -9.11
CA GLY A 294 -11.39 -19.39 -10.47
C GLY A 294 -10.36 -18.68 -11.34
N LEU A 295 -9.76 -17.59 -10.85
CA LEU A 295 -8.71 -16.88 -11.57
C LEU A 295 -7.45 -17.73 -11.73
N GLY A 296 -7.01 -18.41 -10.66
CA GLY A 296 -5.82 -19.27 -10.69
C GLY A 296 -5.97 -20.45 -11.66
N GLY A 297 -7.14 -21.08 -11.69
CA GLY A 297 -7.48 -22.14 -12.64
C GLY A 297 -7.56 -21.65 -14.08
N LEU A 298 -7.97 -20.39 -14.31
CA LEU A 298 -8.01 -19.80 -15.65
C LEU A 298 -6.60 -19.63 -16.25
N ILE A 299 -5.64 -19.15 -15.47
CA ILE A 299 -4.28 -18.85 -15.94
C ILE A 299 -3.27 -19.96 -15.63
N HIS A 300 -3.71 -21.05 -14.97
CA HIS A 300 -2.88 -22.17 -14.51
C HIS A 300 -1.68 -21.74 -13.65
N ARG A 301 -1.88 -20.74 -12.77
CA ARG A 301 -0.85 -20.22 -11.86
C ARG A 301 -1.44 -19.90 -10.49
N PRO A 302 -0.69 -20.09 -9.39
CA PRO A 302 -1.16 -19.70 -8.07
C PRO A 302 -1.32 -18.19 -7.95
N ILE A 303 -2.46 -17.74 -7.43
CA ILE A 303 -2.72 -16.32 -7.16
C ILE A 303 -2.22 -15.99 -5.75
N LYS A 304 -1.13 -15.23 -5.67
CA LYS A 304 -0.47 -14.88 -4.41
C LYS A 304 -0.82 -13.49 -3.89
N TYR A 305 -1.24 -12.60 -4.78
CA TYR A 305 -1.41 -11.18 -4.47
C TYR A 305 -2.87 -10.76 -4.50
N ALA A 306 -3.25 -9.91 -3.56
CA ALA A 306 -4.59 -9.35 -3.49
C ALA A 306 -4.57 -7.83 -3.61
N ARG A 307 -5.60 -7.29 -4.25
CA ARG A 307 -6.00 -5.90 -4.13
C ARG A 307 -7.48 -5.83 -3.80
N LEU A 308 -7.82 -5.17 -2.71
CA LEU A 308 -9.19 -5.12 -2.21
C LEU A 308 -10.01 -4.08 -2.97
N ARG A 309 -11.25 -4.42 -3.29
CA ARG A 309 -12.21 -3.47 -3.86
C ARG A 309 -12.32 -2.23 -2.95
N TYR A 310 -12.23 -1.05 -3.56
CA TYR A 310 -12.21 0.26 -2.88
C TYR A 310 -11.08 0.49 -1.85
N ASN A 311 -10.06 -0.37 -1.81
CA ASN A 311 -9.04 -0.38 -0.75
C ASN A 311 -9.65 -0.56 0.64
N ARG A 312 -10.70 -1.39 0.74
CA ARG A 312 -11.46 -1.67 1.96
C ARG A 312 -10.69 -2.57 2.93
N VAL A 313 -9.60 -2.04 3.47
CA VAL A 313 -8.82 -2.66 4.54
C VAL A 313 -9.47 -2.30 5.87
N ASN A 314 -10.06 -3.28 6.53
CA ASN A 314 -10.57 -3.20 7.90
C ASN A 314 -9.72 -4.13 8.78
N VAL A 315 -8.70 -3.56 9.44
CA VAL A 315 -7.81 -4.32 10.32
C VAL A 315 -8.53 -4.74 11.61
N PRO A 316 -8.23 -5.93 12.18
CA PRO A 316 -7.38 -6.99 11.63
C PRO A 316 -8.12 -7.90 10.62
N ASN A 317 -9.45 -7.88 10.61
CA ASN A 317 -10.30 -8.91 10.00
C ASN A 317 -9.99 -9.13 8.52
N THR A 318 -9.90 -8.07 7.73
CA THR A 318 -9.64 -8.19 6.29
C THR A 318 -8.31 -8.90 6.00
N TYR A 319 -7.26 -8.60 6.77
CA TYR A 319 -5.95 -9.22 6.59
C TYR A 319 -5.90 -10.66 7.09
N ARG A 320 -6.63 -11.00 8.16
CA ARG A 320 -6.85 -12.39 8.55
C ARG A 320 -7.53 -13.18 7.44
N THR A 321 -8.58 -12.64 6.83
CA THR A 321 -9.26 -13.28 5.69
C THR A 321 -8.31 -13.53 4.51
N LEU A 322 -7.43 -12.56 4.18
CA LEU A 322 -6.42 -12.75 3.15
C LEU A 322 -5.42 -13.87 3.50
N ILE A 323 -4.95 -13.92 4.75
CA ILE A 323 -4.01 -14.96 5.23
C ILE A 323 -4.66 -16.34 5.18
N GLU A 324 -5.87 -16.47 5.71
CA GLU A 324 -6.64 -17.73 5.70
C GLU A 324 -6.98 -18.20 4.29
N SER A 325 -7.05 -17.27 3.33
CA SER A 325 -7.22 -17.56 1.90
C SER A 325 -5.89 -17.73 1.18
N GLU A 326 -4.78 -17.86 1.91
CA GLU A 326 -3.42 -18.12 1.43
C GLU A 326 -2.87 -17.04 0.48
N PHE A 327 -3.24 -15.77 0.67
CA PHE A 327 -2.54 -14.65 0.03
C PHE A 327 -1.26 -14.34 0.80
N THR A 328 -0.17 -14.07 0.08
CA THR A 328 1.13 -13.73 0.68
C THR A 328 1.39 -12.23 0.69
N ASP A 329 0.81 -11.49 -0.26
CA ASP A 329 1.03 -10.05 -0.38
C ASP A 329 -0.27 -9.28 -0.65
N ASP A 330 -0.44 -8.16 0.06
CA ASP A 330 -1.51 -7.18 -0.14
C ASP A 330 -0.96 -5.89 -0.76
N PHE A 331 -1.69 -5.33 -1.72
CA PHE A 331 -1.37 -4.05 -2.36
C PHE A 331 -2.42 -2.97 -2.07
N SER A 332 -3.21 -3.11 -1.00
CA SER A 332 -4.39 -2.27 -0.73
C SER A 332 -4.16 -1.17 0.30
N MET A 333 -3.01 -1.14 0.98
CA MET A 333 -2.69 -0.17 2.03
C MET A 333 -2.35 1.23 1.47
N GLY A 334 -3.38 2.01 1.17
CA GLY A 334 -3.28 3.40 0.75
C GLY A 334 -4.66 4.05 0.66
N TYR A 335 -4.72 5.30 0.23
CA TYR A 335 -5.97 6.05 0.09
C TYR A 335 -6.40 6.15 -1.38
N THR A 336 -7.71 6.00 -1.65
CA THR A 336 -8.24 6.10 -3.03
C THR A 336 -8.32 7.54 -3.53
N HIS A 337 -8.66 8.48 -2.65
CA HIS A 337 -8.94 9.89 -3.01
C HIS A 337 -8.02 10.89 -2.33
N GLN A 338 -6.92 10.41 -1.74
CA GLN A 338 -5.92 11.24 -1.08
C GLN A 338 -4.55 10.71 -1.48
N ILE A 339 -3.59 11.60 -1.69
CA ILE A 339 -2.19 11.23 -1.90
C ILE A 339 -1.53 11.08 -0.53
N GLY A 340 -0.78 10.00 -0.35
CA GLY A 340 0.04 9.81 0.85
C GLY A 340 0.15 8.37 1.34
N PHE A 341 1.11 8.13 2.23
CA PHE A 341 1.44 6.85 2.83
C PHE A 341 0.54 6.57 4.03
N ARG A 342 -0.50 5.75 3.85
CA ARG A 342 -1.43 5.38 4.94
C ARG A 342 -0.72 4.80 6.16
N ALA A 343 0.32 3.98 5.98
CA ALA A 343 1.10 3.41 7.08
C ALA A 343 2.37 4.22 7.44
N GLY A 344 2.50 5.46 6.94
CA GLY A 344 3.68 6.32 7.17
C GLY A 344 4.98 5.79 6.56
N THR A 345 4.91 4.77 5.70
CA THR A 345 6.07 4.14 5.08
C THR A 345 5.82 3.82 3.61
N CYS A 346 6.89 3.84 2.82
CA CYS A 346 6.96 3.34 1.44
C CYS A 346 7.66 1.97 1.35
N THR A 347 8.11 1.41 2.47
CA THR A 347 8.78 0.12 2.52
C THR A 347 7.79 -0.99 2.86
N PRO A 348 7.74 -2.09 2.10
CA PRO A 348 6.89 -3.22 2.44
C PRO A 348 7.19 -3.77 3.83
N PHE A 349 6.14 -4.12 4.57
CA PHE A 349 6.23 -4.61 5.94
C PHE A 349 5.26 -5.77 6.13
N HIS A 350 5.49 -6.60 7.15
CA HIS A 350 4.54 -7.67 7.49
C HIS A 350 3.42 -7.09 8.35
N PHE A 351 2.18 -7.51 8.14
CA PHE A 351 1.08 -7.14 9.02
C PHE A 351 1.36 -7.60 10.46
N TYR A 352 1.15 -6.72 11.44
CA TYR A 352 1.17 -7.07 12.86
C TYR A 352 -0.26 -7.05 13.38
N ASP A 353 -0.73 -8.19 13.87
CA ASP A 353 -2.06 -8.30 14.46
C ASP A 353 -1.98 -7.98 15.95
N ILE A 354 -2.45 -6.79 16.33
CA ILE A 354 -2.39 -6.33 17.73
C ILE A 354 -3.20 -7.24 18.65
N SER A 355 -4.38 -7.70 18.22
CA SER A 355 -5.22 -8.55 19.05
C SER A 355 -4.59 -9.92 19.33
N LEU A 356 -3.75 -10.41 18.41
CA LEU A 356 -2.99 -11.66 18.59
C LEU A 356 -1.56 -11.42 19.10
N GLU A 357 -1.18 -10.18 19.34
CA GLU A 357 0.19 -9.74 19.64
C GLU A 357 1.26 -10.44 18.79
N SER A 358 1.04 -10.54 17.48
CA SER A 358 1.93 -11.34 16.63
C SER A 358 2.06 -10.80 15.21
N LYS A 359 3.29 -10.92 14.69
CA LYS A 359 3.59 -10.69 13.29
C LYS A 359 2.96 -11.79 12.44
N GLN A 360 2.17 -11.39 11.46
CA GLN A 360 1.50 -12.28 10.53
C GLN A 360 2.32 -12.45 9.23
N PRO A 361 2.10 -13.54 8.46
CA PRO A 361 2.87 -13.81 7.25
C PRO A 361 2.50 -12.92 6.05
N LEU A 362 1.39 -12.17 6.11
CA LEU A 362 0.97 -11.29 5.03
C LEU A 362 1.90 -10.08 4.92
N LYS A 363 2.51 -9.90 3.75
CA LYS A 363 3.32 -8.73 3.43
C LYS A 363 2.45 -7.64 2.82
N VAL A 364 2.43 -6.47 3.44
CA VAL A 364 1.71 -5.29 2.98
C VAL A 364 2.66 -4.44 2.14
N HIS A 365 2.26 -4.14 0.90
CA HIS A 365 2.93 -3.20 0.00
C HIS A 365 2.14 -1.89 -0.02
N PRO A 366 2.57 -0.87 0.74
CA PRO A 366 1.88 0.40 0.75
C PRO A 366 2.01 1.10 -0.61
N PHE A 367 0.97 1.84 -0.99
CA PHE A 367 1.01 2.76 -2.13
C PHE A 367 0.61 4.16 -1.66
N ALA A 368 1.18 5.18 -2.29
CA ALA A 368 0.87 6.57 -1.97
C ALA A 368 -0.03 7.24 -3.02
N ILE A 369 -0.15 6.64 -4.21
CA ILE A 369 -0.81 7.27 -5.35
C ILE A 369 -1.83 6.33 -5.96
N HIS A 370 -3.06 6.80 -5.98
CA HIS A 370 -4.15 6.27 -6.79
C HIS A 370 -4.60 7.35 -7.75
N ASP A 371 -4.86 6.98 -9.00
CA ASP A 371 -5.30 7.91 -10.04
C ASP A 371 -6.58 8.69 -9.70
N TYR A 372 -7.51 8.12 -8.94
CA TYR A 372 -8.68 8.82 -8.41
C TYR A 372 -8.35 10.00 -7.48
N ALA A 373 -7.19 10.01 -6.81
CA ALA A 373 -6.73 11.15 -6.02
C ALA A 373 -6.18 12.30 -6.89
N LEU A 374 -6.03 12.07 -8.20
CA LEU A 374 -5.50 13.03 -9.18
C LEU A 374 -6.60 13.62 -10.08
N LEU A 375 -7.87 13.21 -9.89
CA LEU A 375 -9.00 13.67 -10.70
C LEU A 375 -9.28 15.18 -10.56
N ASP A 376 -8.95 15.77 -9.42
CA ASP A 376 -9.15 17.20 -9.18
C ASP A 376 -8.14 18.08 -9.94
N CYS A 377 -7.06 17.48 -10.46
CA CYS A 377 -6.08 18.20 -11.28
C CYS A 377 -6.70 18.56 -12.64
N LYS A 378 -6.49 19.80 -13.08
CA LYS A 378 -7.03 20.33 -14.34
C LYS A 378 -6.07 20.16 -15.50
N LYS A 379 -4.77 20.05 -15.22
CA LYS A 379 -3.70 19.98 -16.22
C LYS A 379 -2.73 18.83 -15.90
N PRO A 380 -2.07 18.22 -16.91
CA PRO A 380 -1.06 17.20 -16.69
C PRO A 380 0.10 17.65 -15.78
N ASN A 381 0.53 18.91 -15.87
CA ASN A 381 1.62 19.44 -15.04
C ASN A 381 1.28 19.39 -13.55
N GLU A 382 0.05 19.77 -13.17
CA GLU A 382 -0.43 19.68 -11.77
C GLU A 382 -0.39 18.24 -11.24
N VAL A 383 -0.65 17.26 -12.11
CA VAL A 383 -0.51 15.84 -11.75
C VAL A 383 0.97 15.50 -11.53
N PHE A 384 1.86 15.92 -12.42
CA PHE A 384 3.29 15.65 -12.28
C PHE A 384 3.89 16.32 -11.04
N ASP A 385 3.51 17.55 -10.69
CA ASP A 385 3.99 18.24 -9.49
C ASP A 385 3.69 17.43 -8.21
N LYS A 386 2.49 16.84 -8.14
CA LYS A 386 2.10 15.94 -7.04
C LYS A 386 2.88 14.62 -7.06
N LEU A 387 2.99 13.99 -8.24
CA LEU A 387 3.76 12.74 -8.41
C LEU A 387 5.24 12.94 -8.04
N ASP A 388 5.85 14.06 -8.44
CA ASP A 388 7.26 14.40 -8.18
C ASP A 388 7.55 14.56 -6.70
N THR A 389 6.60 15.12 -5.95
CA THR A 389 6.74 15.28 -4.50
C THR A 389 6.86 13.92 -3.81
N ILE A 390 5.94 13.00 -4.11
CA ILE A 390 5.98 11.65 -3.54
C ILE A 390 7.17 10.85 -4.06
N PHE A 391 7.52 11.00 -5.33
CA PHE A 391 8.68 10.33 -5.92
C PHE A 391 9.98 10.76 -5.24
N ARG A 392 10.20 12.07 -5.03
CA ARG A 392 11.38 12.59 -4.33
C ARG A 392 11.49 12.03 -2.92
N ASN A 393 10.41 12.09 -2.14
CA ASN A 393 10.36 11.56 -0.78
C ASN A 393 10.65 10.04 -0.75
N THR A 394 10.13 9.29 -1.72
CA THR A 394 10.36 7.84 -1.82
C THR A 394 11.81 7.52 -2.25
N LYS A 395 12.36 8.28 -3.19
CA LYS A 395 13.70 8.08 -3.73
C LYS A 395 14.78 8.44 -2.72
N GLU A 396 14.58 9.47 -1.91
CA GLU A 396 15.46 9.87 -0.80
C GLU A 396 15.74 8.69 0.14
N VAL A 397 14.69 7.96 0.51
CA VAL A 397 14.78 6.78 1.39
C VAL A 397 15.02 5.47 0.64
N LYS A 398 15.22 5.52 -0.68
CA LYS A 398 15.43 4.34 -1.55
C LYS A 398 14.31 3.30 -1.40
N GLY A 399 13.08 3.77 -1.23
CA GLY A 399 11.90 2.97 -0.97
C GLY A 399 11.22 2.39 -2.22
N SER A 400 10.03 1.84 -2.03
CA SER A 400 9.19 1.31 -3.10
C SER A 400 8.15 2.34 -3.53
N PHE A 401 8.23 2.82 -4.77
CA PHE A 401 7.24 3.71 -5.35
C PHE A 401 6.17 2.91 -6.09
N VAL A 402 5.04 2.71 -5.43
CA VAL A 402 3.88 1.97 -5.97
C VAL A 402 2.80 2.96 -6.39
N VAL A 403 2.37 2.87 -7.65
CA VAL A 403 1.31 3.71 -8.23
C VAL A 403 0.18 2.85 -8.78
N ILE A 404 -1.06 3.30 -8.55
CA ILE A 404 -2.28 2.57 -8.92
C ILE A 404 -3.06 3.35 -9.97
N PHE A 405 -3.36 2.68 -11.08
CA PHE A 405 -4.22 3.19 -12.14
C PHE A 405 -5.42 2.26 -12.35
N SER A 406 -6.61 2.82 -12.37
CA SER A 406 -7.84 2.15 -12.75
C SER A 406 -7.94 2.03 -14.27
N ASN A 407 -8.23 0.82 -14.75
CA ASN A 407 -8.41 0.56 -16.18
C ASN A 407 -9.48 1.47 -16.81
N GLU A 408 -10.60 1.63 -16.10
CA GLU A 408 -11.69 2.48 -16.55
C GLU A 408 -11.27 3.94 -16.74
N LEU A 409 -10.37 4.48 -15.90
CA LEU A 409 -9.93 5.86 -15.99
C LEU A 409 -8.97 6.07 -17.16
N LEU A 410 -8.03 5.14 -17.33
CA LEU A 410 -7.08 5.14 -18.45
C LEU A 410 -7.78 5.11 -19.82
N GLY A 411 -8.91 4.42 -19.89
CA GLY A 411 -9.71 4.27 -21.12
C GLY A 411 -10.79 5.34 -21.34
N SER A 412 -11.18 6.04 -20.28
CA SER A 412 -12.24 7.05 -20.36
C SER A 412 -11.77 8.36 -20.98
N LYS A 413 -12.69 9.07 -21.64
CA LYS A 413 -12.43 10.42 -22.14
C LYS A 413 -12.52 11.41 -20.98
N HIS A 414 -11.38 12.00 -20.62
CA HIS A 414 -11.25 13.07 -19.65
C HIS A 414 -10.55 14.28 -20.27
N ARG A 415 -10.55 15.40 -19.54
CA ARG A 415 -9.76 16.58 -19.91
C ARG A 415 -8.26 16.25 -19.99
N ILE A 416 -7.78 15.40 -19.08
CA ILE A 416 -6.42 14.89 -19.07
C ILE A 416 -6.37 13.60 -19.89
N PRO A 417 -5.43 13.47 -20.87
CA PRO A 417 -5.25 12.23 -21.61
C PRO A 417 -4.52 11.19 -20.74
N TRP A 418 -5.27 10.45 -19.92
CA TRP A 418 -4.72 9.54 -18.91
C TRP A 418 -3.74 8.50 -19.44
N ILE A 419 -3.98 7.92 -20.62
CA ILE A 419 -3.06 6.94 -21.21
C ILE A 419 -1.70 7.55 -21.59
N LEU A 420 -1.69 8.81 -22.07
CA LEU A 420 -0.47 9.54 -22.39
C LEU A 420 0.24 9.99 -21.10
N LEU A 421 -0.53 10.41 -20.09
CA LEU A 421 0.00 10.72 -18.77
C LEU A 421 0.67 9.49 -18.15
N TYR A 422 0.03 8.34 -18.23
CA TYR A 422 0.55 7.06 -17.75
C TYR A 422 1.86 6.67 -18.45
N GLU A 423 1.92 6.82 -19.77
CA GLU A 423 3.13 6.61 -20.56
C GLU A 423 4.29 7.52 -20.12
N ASN A 424 4.01 8.82 -19.93
CA ASN A 424 5.00 9.79 -19.45
C ASN A 424 5.43 9.54 -18.00
N LEU A 425 4.53 9.06 -17.16
CA LEU A 425 4.82 8.65 -15.79
C LEU A 425 5.85 7.51 -15.78
N LEU A 426 5.63 6.47 -16.58
CA LEU A 426 6.58 5.36 -16.67
C LEU A 426 7.95 5.84 -17.17
N LYS A 427 7.98 6.69 -18.20
CA LYS A 427 9.24 7.29 -18.69
C LYS A 427 10.00 8.05 -17.59
N ARG A 428 9.28 8.72 -16.68
CA ARG A 428 9.85 9.62 -15.69
C ARG A 428 10.32 8.92 -14.41
N TYR A 429 9.59 7.90 -13.94
CA TYR A 429 9.82 7.32 -12.61
C TYR A 429 10.29 5.87 -12.60
N HIS A 430 10.25 5.17 -13.74
CA HIS A 430 10.79 3.81 -13.87
C HIS A 430 12.29 3.83 -14.18
N VAL A 431 13.07 4.42 -13.27
CA VAL A 431 14.52 4.65 -13.39
C VAL A 431 15.33 3.69 -12.54
#